data_AF-A0A6S7JHT0-F1
#
_entry.id   AF-A0A6S7JHT0-F1
#
_cell.length_a   1.000
_cell.length_b   1.000
_cell.length_c   1.000
_cell.angle_alpha   90.00
_cell.angle_beta   90.00
_cell.angle_gamma   90.00
#
_symmetry.space_group_name_H-M   'P 1'
#
loop_
_entity.id
_entity.type
_entity.pdbx_description
1 polymer ?
#
loop_
_entity_poly.entity_id
_entity_poly.type
_entity_poly.pdbx_seq_one_letter_code
_entity_poly.pdbx_strand_id
1 'polypeptide(L)'
;MDEYQDEMNEGRRFVLENGKTMVIDEDGASIFGDFTLKLQGQLVSKEKEDHGYWVATCTAVAKGRLETKTIVLPATAFDSRMRFLQEVRSSLDSAVLNLGGTVTASTIADYYAFLKEDAVNSRTYYRARHLGYQGDEYWLLSSELHIHKGRLLTPSDREYFMDEEMAAFRTTLERRLLGDHTLRTVCR
;
A
#
# COMPACT_ATOMS: atom_id res chain seq x y z
N MET A 1 6.75 18.05 42.96
CA MET A 1 7.96 17.33 42.46
C MET A 1 7.35 16.16 41.75
N ASP A 2 7.04 16.42 40.48
CA ASP A 2 5.88 15.82 39.84
C ASP A 2 6.28 14.50 39.22
N GLU A 3 5.56 13.46 39.63
CA GLU A 3 5.61 12.13 39.07
C GLU A 3 5.15 12.21 37.61
N TYR A 4 6.10 12.07 36.69
CA TYR A 4 5.80 11.73 35.31
C TYR A 4 5.28 10.29 35.30
N GLN A 5 3.97 10.13 35.32
CA GLN A 5 3.33 8.89 34.92
C GLN A 5 3.49 8.75 33.41
N ASP A 6 4.36 7.81 33.01
CA ASP A 6 4.28 7.15 31.72
C ASP A 6 2.92 6.45 31.65
N GLU A 7 1.92 7.08 31.04
CA GLU A 7 0.73 6.38 30.53
C GLU A 7 1.18 5.51 29.36
N MET A 8 1.76 4.34 29.67
CA MET A 8 1.84 3.26 28.70
C MET A 8 0.40 2.91 28.29
N ASN A 9 0.08 3.07 27.01
CA ASN A 9 -1.15 2.57 26.41
C ASN A 9 -1.26 1.06 26.66
N GLU A 10 -1.97 0.64 27.72
CA GLU A 10 -2.35 -0.75 27.97
C GLU A 10 -3.43 -1.25 26.98
N GLY A 11 -3.91 -0.41 26.07
CA GLY A 11 -5.04 -0.70 25.20
C GLY A 11 -4.67 -1.32 23.85
N ARG A 12 -4.75 -2.65 23.75
CA ARG A 12 -4.84 -3.44 22.50
C ARG A 12 -3.55 -3.62 21.69
N ARG A 13 -3.31 -4.87 21.27
CA ARG A 13 -2.21 -5.27 20.38
C ARG A 13 -2.74 -5.94 19.12
N PHE A 14 -2.15 -5.66 17.97
CA PHE A 14 -2.49 -6.34 16.71
C PHE A 14 -1.46 -7.42 16.36
N VAL A 15 -1.94 -8.55 15.82
CA VAL A 15 -1.12 -9.68 15.37
C VAL A 15 -1.62 -10.16 14.01
N LEU A 16 -0.69 -10.50 13.11
CA LEU A 16 -0.99 -11.01 11.76
C LEU A 16 -0.76 -12.53 11.73
N GLU A 17 -1.81 -13.31 11.46
CA GLU A 17 -1.74 -14.77 11.43
C GLU A 17 -2.54 -15.35 10.26
N ASN A 18 -1.90 -16.18 9.42
CA ASN A 18 -2.56 -16.93 8.35
C ASN A 18 -3.48 -16.10 7.43
N GLY A 19 -3.05 -14.90 7.05
CA GLY A 19 -3.84 -14.00 6.20
C GLY A 19 -4.98 -13.29 6.92
N LYS A 20 -4.98 -13.29 8.26
CA LYS A 20 -5.95 -12.60 9.10
C LYS A 20 -5.24 -11.66 10.06
N THR A 21 -5.95 -10.61 10.46
CA THR A 21 -5.51 -9.72 11.54
C THR A 21 -6.33 -10.04 12.79
N MET A 22 -5.62 -10.27 13.89
CA MET A 22 -6.17 -10.47 15.22
C MET A 22 -5.92 -9.21 16.05
N VAL A 23 -6.85 -8.87 16.94
CA VAL A 23 -6.67 -7.87 17.99
C VAL A 23 -6.71 -8.58 19.34
N ILE A 24 -5.73 -8.29 20.19
CA ILE A 24 -5.58 -8.86 21.53
C ILE A 24 -5.82 -7.73 22.53
N ASP A 25 -6.80 -7.91 23.40
CA ASP A 25 -7.16 -7.00 24.49
C ASP A 25 -7.29 -7.77 25.82
N GLU A 26 -7.84 -7.11 26.85
CA GLU A 26 -8.06 -7.69 28.18
C GLU A 26 -8.98 -8.92 28.15
N ASP A 27 -9.94 -8.96 27.21
CA ASP A 27 -10.91 -10.04 27.04
C ASP A 27 -10.37 -11.20 26.18
N GLY A 28 -9.20 -11.02 25.57
CA GLY A 28 -8.45 -12.03 24.83
C GLY A 28 -8.23 -11.69 23.35
N ALA A 29 -8.00 -12.72 22.53
CA ALA A 29 -7.78 -12.55 21.10
C ALA A 29 -9.11 -12.64 20.32
N SER A 30 -9.42 -11.61 19.54
CA SER A 30 -10.57 -11.58 18.63
C SER A 30 -10.16 -11.23 17.20
N ILE A 31 -10.97 -11.61 16.22
CA ILE A 31 -10.69 -11.34 14.81
C ILE A 31 -10.93 -9.84 14.54
N PHE A 32 -9.90 -9.13 14.09
CA PHE A 32 -10.07 -7.80 13.53
C PHE A 32 -10.60 -7.89 12.09
N GLY A 33 -9.96 -8.71 11.24
CA GLY A 33 -10.39 -8.91 9.86
C GLY A 33 -9.79 -10.14 9.20
N ASP A 34 -10.44 -10.62 8.14
CA ASP A 34 -10.01 -11.77 7.32
C ASP A 34 -8.98 -11.40 6.23
N PHE A 35 -8.16 -10.40 6.53
CA PHE A 35 -7.04 -9.92 5.73
C PHE A 35 -5.92 -9.43 6.63
N THR A 36 -4.73 -9.26 6.07
CA THR A 36 -3.61 -8.53 6.68
C THR A 36 -3.27 -7.32 5.82
N LEU A 37 -3.00 -6.19 6.44
CA LEU A 37 -2.52 -4.98 5.78
C LEU A 37 -1.13 -4.62 6.32
N LYS A 38 -0.23 -4.16 5.44
CA LYS A 38 1.07 -3.61 5.80
C LYS A 38 1.36 -2.36 4.98
N LEU A 39 1.66 -1.24 5.63
CA LEU A 39 2.08 -0.03 4.93
C LEU A 39 3.51 -0.19 4.43
N GLN A 40 3.72 0.08 3.14
CA GLN A 40 5.03 0.06 2.49
C GLN A 40 5.64 1.46 2.45
N GLY A 41 4.80 2.47 2.33
CA GLY A 41 5.25 3.82 2.07
C GLY A 41 4.13 4.82 1.86
N GLN A 42 4.47 6.10 1.90
CA GLN A 42 3.56 7.18 1.56
C GLN A 42 3.58 7.41 0.05
N LEU A 43 2.40 7.56 -0.56
CA LEU A 43 2.28 8.02 -1.93
C LEU A 43 2.24 9.55 -1.94
N VAL A 44 3.20 10.17 -2.61
CA VAL A 44 3.29 11.61 -2.80
C VAL A 44 2.77 11.97 -4.17
N SER A 45 1.64 12.66 -4.19
CA SER A 45 1.15 13.37 -5.38
C SER A 45 1.77 14.76 -5.47
N LYS A 46 1.96 15.26 -6.69
CA LYS A 46 2.38 16.66 -6.93
C LYS A 46 1.23 17.65 -6.71
N GLU A 47 0.00 17.15 -6.67
CA GLU A 47 -1.18 17.94 -6.35
C GLU A 47 -1.31 18.02 -4.84
N LYS A 48 -1.57 19.22 -4.30
CA LYS A 48 -1.83 19.39 -2.87
C LYS A 48 -3.13 18.67 -2.54
N GLU A 49 -3.01 17.48 -1.99
CA GLU A 49 -4.14 16.76 -1.42
C GLU A 49 -4.19 17.04 0.09
N ASP A 50 -5.37 17.34 0.61
CA ASP A 50 -5.60 17.63 2.03
C ASP A 50 -5.36 16.40 2.93
N HIS A 51 -5.27 15.21 2.34
CA HIS A 51 -5.11 13.93 3.03
C HIS A 51 -4.03 13.07 2.36
N GLY A 52 -3.19 12.41 3.16
CA GLY A 52 -2.12 11.55 2.66
C GLY A 52 -2.63 10.21 2.14
N TYR A 53 -1.96 9.65 1.14
CA TYR A 53 -2.20 8.31 0.63
C TYR A 53 -1.06 7.37 1.04
N TRP A 54 -1.39 6.11 1.25
CA TRP A 54 -0.44 5.07 1.61
C TRP A 54 -0.46 3.94 0.60
N VAL A 55 0.74 3.52 0.18
CA VAL A 55 0.92 2.27 -0.54
C VAL A 55 1.00 1.16 0.49
N ALA A 56 0.14 0.16 0.35
CA ALA A 56 0.05 -0.95 1.28
C ALA A 56 0.07 -2.29 0.55
N THR A 57 0.62 -3.30 1.19
CA THR A 57 0.43 -4.69 0.80
C THR A 57 -0.75 -5.24 1.58
N CYS A 58 -1.75 -5.74 0.86
CA CYS A 58 -2.88 -6.43 1.44
C CYS A 58 -2.87 -7.89 1.03
N THR A 59 -3.04 -8.77 2.01
CA THR A 59 -3.12 -10.22 1.80
C THR A 59 -4.44 -10.72 2.35
N ALA A 60 -5.18 -11.49 1.57
CA ALA A 60 -6.49 -12.02 1.96
C ALA A 60 -6.76 -13.37 1.27
N VAL A 61 -7.79 -14.09 1.72
CA VAL A 61 -8.22 -15.32 1.05
C VAL A 61 -9.25 -14.98 -0.04
N ALA A 62 -8.88 -15.20 -1.30
CA ALA A 62 -9.78 -15.09 -2.44
C ALA A 62 -9.91 -16.46 -3.11
N LYS A 63 -11.14 -16.91 -3.38
CA LYS A 63 -11.44 -18.21 -4.03
C LYS A 63 -10.71 -19.41 -3.39
N GLY A 64 -10.56 -19.38 -2.06
CA GLY A 64 -9.90 -20.45 -1.30
C GLY A 64 -8.36 -20.44 -1.36
N ARG A 65 -7.75 -19.40 -1.92
CA ARG A 65 -6.29 -19.22 -1.97
C ARG A 65 -5.89 -17.91 -1.32
N LEU A 66 -4.72 -17.91 -0.69
CA LEU A 66 -4.13 -16.68 -0.17
C LEU A 66 -3.60 -15.86 -1.34
N GLU A 67 -4.13 -14.65 -1.52
CA GLU A 67 -3.72 -13.69 -2.54
C GLU A 67 -3.14 -12.45 -1.86
N THR A 68 -2.08 -11.90 -2.44
CA THR A 68 -1.42 -10.68 -1.99
C THR A 68 -1.41 -9.66 -3.11
N LYS A 69 -1.90 -8.45 -2.84
CA LYS A 69 -1.90 -7.32 -3.79
C LYS A 69 -1.31 -6.08 -3.14
N THR A 70 -0.70 -5.24 -3.96
CA THR A 70 -0.33 -3.87 -3.58
C THR A 70 -1.50 -2.95 -3.90
N ILE A 71 -1.96 -2.21 -2.90
CA ILE A 71 -3.11 -1.31 -2.97
C ILE A 71 -2.71 0.09 -2.51
N VAL A 72 -3.52 1.09 -2.87
CA VAL A 72 -3.36 2.47 -2.38
C VAL A 72 -4.57 2.80 -1.54
N LEU A 73 -4.34 3.28 -0.31
CA LEU A 73 -5.39 3.65 0.63
C LEU A 73 -5.25 5.12 1.05
N PRO A 74 -6.32 5.92 0.98
CA PRO A 74 -6.31 7.25 1.58
C PRO A 74 -6.27 7.13 3.11
N ALA A 75 -5.61 8.07 3.79
CA ALA A 75 -5.59 8.12 5.25
C ALA A 75 -7.00 8.23 5.86
N THR A 76 -7.92 8.88 5.15
CA THR A 76 -9.33 9.02 5.54
C THR A 76 -10.10 7.70 5.48
N ALA A 77 -9.54 6.64 4.86
CA ALA A 77 -10.13 5.31 4.92
C ALA A 77 -10.32 4.85 6.38
N PHE A 78 -9.40 5.23 7.27
CA PHE A 78 -9.38 4.81 8.67
C PHE A 78 -10.38 5.58 9.57
N ASP A 79 -11.09 6.59 9.05
CA ASP A 79 -12.02 7.41 9.84
C ASP A 79 -13.28 6.64 10.28
N SER A 80 -13.64 5.56 9.58
CA SER A 80 -14.82 4.77 9.91
C SER A 80 -14.73 3.33 9.42
N ARG A 81 -15.47 2.44 10.09
CA ARG A 81 -15.60 1.03 9.71
C ARG A 81 -16.07 0.81 8.27
N MET A 82 -17.09 1.55 7.86
CA MET A 82 -17.68 1.39 6.54
C MET A 82 -16.72 1.83 5.43
N ARG A 83 -16.11 3.02 5.59
CA ARG A 83 -15.17 3.55 4.61
C ARG A 83 -13.91 2.69 4.50
N PHE A 84 -13.33 2.30 5.63
CA PHE A 84 -12.15 1.43 5.65
C PHE A 84 -12.40 0.15 4.86
N LEU A 85 -13.51 -0.53 5.14
CA LEU A 85 -13.83 -1.79 4.47
C LEU A 85 -14.15 -1.60 2.98
N GLN A 86 -14.78 -0.48 2.61
CA GLN A 86 -15.05 -0.15 1.21
C GLN A 86 -13.76 0.06 0.41
N GLU A 87 -12.82 0.86 0.91
CA GLU A 87 -11.55 1.16 0.24
C GLU A 87 -10.65 -0.08 0.08
N VAL A 88 -10.59 -0.95 1.10
CA VAL A 88 -9.81 -2.18 0.99
C VAL A 88 -10.47 -3.16 0.00
N ARG A 89 -11.82 -3.25 -0.03
CA ARG A 89 -12.54 -4.13 -0.97
C ARG A 89 -12.44 -3.65 -2.41
N SER A 90 -12.60 -2.35 -2.67
CA SER A 90 -12.49 -1.78 -4.02
C SER A 90 -11.11 -2.06 -4.62
N SER A 91 -10.06 -2.03 -3.79
CA SER A 91 -8.69 -2.24 -4.23
C SER A 91 -8.31 -3.71 -4.51
N LEU A 92 -9.12 -4.68 -4.06
CA LEU A 92 -8.78 -6.10 -4.14
C LEU A 92 -9.55 -6.90 -5.19
N ASP A 93 -10.52 -6.30 -5.89
CA ASP A 93 -11.40 -6.94 -6.88
C ASP A 93 -11.92 -8.33 -6.45
N SER A 94 -13.19 -8.39 -6.03
CA SER A 94 -13.93 -9.63 -5.74
C SER A 94 -13.60 -10.39 -4.44
N ALA A 95 -12.81 -9.81 -3.52
CA ALA A 95 -12.62 -10.35 -2.17
C ALA A 95 -13.80 -9.99 -1.24
N VAL A 96 -14.44 -11.00 -0.62
CA VAL A 96 -15.41 -10.79 0.46
C VAL A 96 -14.64 -10.60 1.77
N LEU A 97 -14.11 -9.40 1.97
CA LEU A 97 -13.44 -9.06 3.23
C LEU A 97 -14.45 -8.75 4.33
N ASN A 98 -14.19 -9.14 5.56
CA ASN A 98 -15.03 -8.89 6.72
C ASN A 98 -14.20 -8.37 7.89
N LEU A 99 -14.84 -7.53 8.69
CA LEU A 99 -14.33 -7.10 9.99
C LEU A 99 -15.08 -7.83 11.10
N GLY A 100 -14.40 -8.09 12.22
CA GLY A 100 -15.03 -8.66 13.41
C GLY A 100 -16.23 -7.85 13.90
N GLY A 101 -17.19 -8.51 14.55
CA GLY A 101 -18.38 -7.83 15.10
C GLY A 101 -18.03 -6.71 16.07
N THR A 102 -16.98 -6.92 16.87
CA THR A 102 -16.44 -6.02 17.90
C THR A 102 -15.62 -4.85 17.38
N VAL A 103 -15.31 -4.80 16.07
CA VAL A 103 -14.49 -3.73 15.50
C VAL A 103 -15.27 -2.41 15.43
N THR A 104 -14.80 -1.42 16.18
CA THR A 104 -15.34 -0.05 16.21
C THR A 104 -14.45 0.92 15.42
N ALA A 105 -14.87 2.19 15.31
CA ALA A 105 -14.01 3.23 14.73
C ALA A 105 -12.71 3.43 15.55
N SER A 106 -12.76 3.30 16.88
CA SER A 106 -11.56 3.40 17.71
C SER A 106 -10.59 2.25 17.43
N THR A 107 -11.08 1.02 17.28
CA THR A 107 -10.22 -0.13 16.91
C THR A 107 -9.51 0.10 15.57
N ILE A 108 -10.15 0.76 14.61
CA ILE A 108 -9.55 1.05 13.31
C ILE A 108 -8.50 2.17 13.42
N ALA A 109 -8.74 3.18 14.25
CA ALA A 109 -7.76 4.21 14.55
C ALA A 109 -6.51 3.62 15.24
N ASP A 110 -6.71 2.72 16.21
CA ASP A 110 -5.62 1.99 16.88
C ASP A 110 -4.85 1.13 15.86
N TYR A 111 -5.56 0.44 14.96
CA TYR A 111 -4.93 -0.34 13.90
C TYR A 111 -4.10 0.53 12.96
N TYR A 112 -4.59 1.73 12.62
CA TYR A 112 -3.82 2.68 11.81
C TYR A 112 -2.55 3.15 12.52
N ALA A 113 -2.61 3.41 13.84
CA ALA A 113 -1.44 3.76 14.63
C ALA A 113 -0.40 2.62 14.61
N PHE A 114 -0.84 1.38 14.90
CA PHE A 114 -0.02 0.18 14.80
C PHE A 114 0.67 0.03 13.43
N LEU A 115 -0.08 0.23 12.35
CA LEU A 115 0.44 0.14 10.99
C LEU A 115 1.49 1.22 10.68
N LYS A 116 1.34 2.43 11.22
CA LYS A 116 2.35 3.51 11.06
C LYS A 116 3.61 3.23 11.85
N GLU A 117 3.48 2.67 13.05
CA GLU A 117 4.63 2.27 13.87
C GLU A 117 5.44 1.16 13.20
N ASP A 118 4.80 0.21 12.51
CA ASP A 118 5.53 -0.77 11.67
C ASP A 118 6.23 -0.11 10.48
N ALA A 119 5.74 1.06 10.05
CA ALA A 119 6.24 1.81 8.90
C ALA A 119 7.32 2.84 9.26
N VAL A 120 8.05 2.71 10.37
CA VAL A 120 9.05 3.71 10.86
C VAL A 120 10.11 4.14 9.83
N ASN A 121 10.34 3.38 8.75
CA ASN A 121 11.16 3.78 7.61
C ASN A 121 10.36 3.72 6.28
N SER A 122 9.14 4.27 6.30
CA SER A 122 8.21 4.18 5.17
C SER A 122 8.83 4.84 3.94
N ARG A 123 8.88 4.09 2.84
CA ARG A 123 9.42 4.59 1.58
C ARG A 123 8.52 5.67 1.00
N THR A 124 9.10 6.62 0.27
CA THR A 124 8.31 7.52 -0.60
C THR A 124 8.02 6.86 -1.94
N TYR A 125 6.75 6.79 -2.31
CA TYR A 125 6.28 6.43 -3.63
C TYR A 125 5.76 7.67 -4.36
N TYR A 126 5.86 7.69 -5.68
CA TYR A 126 5.34 8.77 -6.51
C TYR A 126 4.27 8.26 -7.47
N ARG A 127 3.19 9.03 -7.67
CA ARG A 127 2.21 8.68 -8.72
C ARG A 127 2.86 8.83 -10.09
N ALA A 128 2.79 7.78 -10.89
CA ALA A 128 3.27 7.82 -12.27
C ALA A 128 2.50 8.87 -13.07
N ARG A 129 3.19 9.57 -13.97
CA ARG A 129 2.54 10.59 -14.82
C ARG A 129 2.02 10.03 -16.14
N HIS A 130 2.64 8.96 -16.62
CA HIS A 130 2.35 8.29 -17.88
C HIS A 130 3.17 7.00 -17.98
N LEU A 131 2.90 6.15 -18.97
CA LEU A 131 3.78 5.03 -19.31
C LEU A 131 4.96 5.54 -20.14
N GLY A 132 6.19 5.40 -19.61
CA GLY A 132 7.43 5.87 -20.24
C GLY A 132 8.40 6.51 -19.24
N TYR A 133 9.17 7.47 -19.71
CA TYR A 133 10.20 8.16 -18.92
C TYR A 133 9.61 9.09 -17.87
N GLN A 134 9.88 8.84 -16.58
CA GLN A 134 9.35 9.65 -15.47
C GLN A 134 10.24 10.83 -15.07
N GLY A 135 11.50 10.84 -15.51
CA GLY A 135 12.56 11.72 -14.97
C GLY A 135 13.64 10.92 -14.26
N ASP A 136 14.80 11.54 -14.01
CA ASP A 136 15.93 10.96 -13.25
C ASP A 136 16.32 9.53 -13.69
N GLU A 137 16.42 9.30 -15.00
CA GLU A 137 16.75 7.97 -15.58
C GLU A 137 15.77 6.84 -15.24
N TYR A 138 14.57 7.16 -14.72
CA TYR A 138 13.53 6.20 -14.39
C TYR A 138 12.55 6.00 -15.54
N TRP A 139 12.31 4.74 -15.90
CA TRP A 139 11.41 4.31 -16.95
C TRP A 139 10.36 3.35 -16.39
N LEU A 140 9.10 3.68 -16.62
CA LEU A 140 7.94 2.85 -16.30
C LEU A 140 7.35 2.29 -17.59
N LEU A 141 7.61 1.02 -17.89
CA LEU A 141 7.17 0.40 -19.16
C LEU A 141 5.85 -0.38 -18.99
N SER A 142 5.60 -0.92 -17.81
CA SER A 142 4.34 -1.55 -17.40
C SER A 142 4.25 -1.58 -15.87
N SER A 143 3.16 -2.12 -15.30
CA SER A 143 2.99 -2.36 -13.86
C SER A 143 4.09 -3.23 -13.24
N GLU A 144 4.75 -4.05 -14.06
CA GLU A 144 5.77 -5.00 -13.61
C GLU A 144 7.19 -4.62 -14.06
N LEU A 145 7.29 -3.81 -15.10
CA LEU A 145 8.53 -3.56 -15.80
C LEU A 145 9.00 -2.11 -15.60
N HIS A 146 9.90 -1.95 -14.66
CA HIS A 146 10.48 -0.66 -14.29
C HIS A 146 12.01 -0.73 -14.46
N ILE A 147 12.61 0.34 -14.95
CA ILE A 147 14.06 0.47 -15.15
C ILE A 147 14.52 1.77 -14.50
N HIS A 148 15.62 1.75 -13.75
CA HIS A 148 16.26 2.97 -13.24
C HIS A 148 17.77 2.82 -13.38
N LYS A 149 18.45 3.85 -13.92
CA LYS A 149 19.92 3.86 -14.14
C LYS A 149 20.41 2.62 -14.90
N GLY A 150 19.65 2.24 -15.94
CA GLY A 150 19.99 1.09 -16.80
C GLY A 150 19.77 -0.29 -16.17
N ARG A 151 19.07 -0.39 -15.03
CA ARG A 151 18.82 -1.68 -14.34
C ARG A 151 17.34 -1.96 -14.19
N LEU A 152 16.95 -3.21 -14.41
CA LEU A 152 15.62 -3.72 -14.11
C LEU A 152 15.38 -3.69 -12.60
N LEU A 153 14.25 -3.17 -12.16
CA LEU A 153 13.93 -3.04 -10.74
C LEU A 153 13.09 -4.21 -10.24
N THR A 154 13.40 -4.67 -9.03
CA THR A 154 12.52 -5.56 -8.27
C THR A 154 11.32 -4.76 -7.73
N PRO A 155 10.19 -5.40 -7.35
CA PRO A 155 9.05 -4.70 -6.76
C PRO A 155 9.41 -3.78 -5.59
N SER A 156 10.34 -4.21 -4.74
CA SER A 156 10.83 -3.44 -3.58
C SER A 156 11.70 -2.25 -3.95
N ASP A 157 12.17 -2.13 -5.20
CA ASP A 157 13.00 -1.01 -5.67
C ASP A 157 12.21 0.00 -6.52
N ARG A 158 10.92 -0.25 -6.79
CA ARG A 158 10.08 0.65 -7.61
C ARG A 158 9.69 1.93 -6.88
N GLU A 159 10.02 3.08 -7.45
CA GLU A 159 9.73 4.41 -6.87
C GLU A 159 8.36 4.95 -7.25
N TYR A 160 7.83 4.50 -8.39
CA TYR A 160 6.56 4.97 -8.93
C TYR A 160 5.46 3.93 -8.80
N PHE A 161 4.27 4.37 -8.41
CA PHE A 161 3.04 3.59 -8.47
C PHE A 161 2.29 3.90 -9.77
N MET A 162 1.97 2.86 -10.54
CA MET A 162 1.23 2.99 -11.79
C MET A 162 -0.26 2.90 -11.53
N ASP A 163 -0.98 3.94 -11.93
CA ASP A 163 -2.43 3.94 -11.97
C ASP A 163 -2.90 3.17 -13.22
N GLU A 164 -3.86 2.24 -13.08
CA GLU A 164 -4.33 1.40 -14.20
C GLU A 164 -4.93 2.25 -15.33
N GLU A 165 -5.53 3.39 -15.00
CA GLU A 165 -6.08 4.34 -15.97
C GLU A 165 -5.00 5.01 -16.84
N MET A 166 -3.74 5.05 -16.38
CA MET A 166 -2.61 5.61 -17.13
C MET A 166 -2.18 4.72 -18.31
N ALA A 167 -2.71 3.49 -18.43
CA ALA A 167 -2.38 2.58 -19.52
C ALA A 167 -2.71 3.15 -20.92
N ALA A 168 -3.65 4.10 -20.98
CA ALA A 168 -4.04 4.82 -22.19
C ALA A 168 -3.06 5.93 -22.60
N PHE A 169 -2.23 6.43 -21.68
CA PHE A 169 -1.28 7.53 -21.91
C PHE A 169 0.14 6.97 -22.07
N ARG A 170 0.39 6.36 -23.22
CA ARG A 170 1.69 5.80 -23.59
C ARG A 170 2.56 6.87 -24.25
N THR A 171 3.74 7.12 -23.71
CA THR A 171 4.75 7.92 -24.41
C THR A 171 5.26 7.10 -25.59
N THR A 172 5.17 7.66 -26.80
CA THR A 172 5.76 7.04 -27.98
C THR A 172 7.27 6.94 -27.80
N LEU A 173 7.79 5.72 -27.69
CA LEU A 173 9.22 5.46 -27.61
C LEU A 173 9.87 5.82 -28.94
N GLU A 174 10.48 7.00 -29.01
CA GLU A 174 11.21 7.42 -30.21
C GLU A 174 12.42 6.52 -30.44
N ARG A 175 12.63 6.09 -31.70
CA ARG A 175 13.64 5.12 -32.11
C ARG A 175 15.07 5.48 -31.68
N ARG A 176 15.36 6.77 -31.46
CA ARG A 176 16.64 7.27 -30.96
C ARG A 176 16.95 6.86 -29.52
N LEU A 177 15.94 6.60 -28.70
CA LEU A 177 16.08 6.16 -27.31
C LEU A 177 16.41 4.66 -27.21
N LEU A 178 16.22 3.90 -28.30
CA LEU A 178 16.67 2.51 -28.46
C LEU A 178 18.18 2.41 -28.79
N GLY A 179 18.92 3.53 -28.78
CA GLY A 179 20.37 3.53 -28.92
C GLY A 179 21.09 2.98 -27.69
N ASP A 180 20.42 2.98 -26.54
CA ASP A 180 20.95 2.49 -25.27
C ASP A 180 20.74 0.98 -25.14
N HIS A 181 21.80 0.22 -24.84
CA HIS A 181 21.81 -1.25 -24.86
C HIS A 181 20.76 -1.87 -23.92
N THR A 182 20.38 -1.14 -22.87
CA THR A 182 19.43 -1.61 -21.86
C THR A 182 18.00 -1.74 -22.40
N LEU A 183 17.50 -0.77 -23.18
CA LEU A 183 16.12 -0.78 -23.69
C LEU A 183 15.93 -1.81 -24.82
N ARG A 184 16.98 -2.07 -25.62
CA ARG A 184 16.95 -3.11 -26.68
C ARG A 184 16.72 -4.53 -26.14
N THR A 185 17.15 -4.78 -24.91
CA THR A 185 17.04 -6.12 -24.30
C THR A 185 15.61 -6.42 -23.85
N VAL A 186 14.82 -5.38 -23.61
CA VAL A 186 13.47 -5.47 -23.03
C VAL A 186 12.37 -5.35 -24.09
N CYS A 187 12.62 -4.66 -25.22
CA CYS A 187 11.64 -4.44 -26.29
C CYS A 187 11.71 -5.46 -27.45
N ARG A 188 11.94 -6.75 -27.18
CA ARG A 188 11.92 -7.80 -28.22
C ARG A 188 10.52 -8.14 -28.70
#